data_AF-A0A931Q5J9-F1
#
_entry.id   AF-A0A931Q5J9-F1
#
_cell.length_a   1.000
_cell.length_b   1.000
_cell.length_c   1.000
_cell.angle_alpha   90.00
_cell.angle_beta   90.00
_cell.angle_gamma   90.00
#
_symmetry.space_group_name_H-M   'P 1'
#
loop_
_entity.id
_entity.type
_entity.pdbx_description
1 polymer ?
#
loop_
_entity_poly.entity_id
_entity_poly.type
_entity_poly.pdbx_seq_one_letter_code
_entity_poly.pdbx_strand_id
1 'polypeptide(L)'
;MTGKKAPSHFKNQRNQLIVQLYREFDFRSFLSKDPVGFLDGYQKTADIEGVAFVSSALAFGKIELFRPVIAKILEMGKGNFTQFILDFNPSKDKQLFKEIYYRIWTGEDLACLIMALKTILIRHGSLENLFLKYDSPSEENLEQAMIHFSEEWIKFNPEKIYGVNQFTRGFKYFLPSPKNGSACKRFCLFLRWMVRKEDLDSGIWTAIEPSKLIIPVDTHIFRVARFLKLTSLKTAGWRMAKEITQNLKEIDPADPLKFDFPLCHFSIPRTELESCHCEQSEAISRLYDKIATHPSVLAMT
;
A
#
# COMPACT_ATOMS: atom_id res chain seq x y z
N MET A 1 -17.55 -41.20 -13.03
CA MET A 1 -18.02 -40.37 -11.90
C MET A 1 -16.81 -39.68 -11.27
N THR A 2 -16.39 -38.55 -11.84
CA THR A 2 -15.25 -37.77 -11.31
C THR A 2 -15.75 -36.93 -10.15
N GLY A 3 -15.40 -37.33 -8.93
CA GLY A 3 -15.73 -36.59 -7.72
C GLY A 3 -15.18 -35.18 -7.81
N LYS A 4 -16.07 -34.18 -7.84
CA LYS A 4 -15.71 -32.79 -7.57
C LYS A 4 -15.00 -32.77 -6.20
N LYS A 5 -13.67 -32.66 -6.16
CA LYS A 5 -12.92 -32.50 -4.91
C LYS A 5 -13.56 -31.32 -4.15
N ALA A 6 -14.00 -31.59 -2.93
CA ALA A 6 -14.83 -30.67 -2.14
C ALA A 6 -14.17 -29.28 -1.99
N PRO A 7 -14.95 -28.18 -1.91
CA PRO A 7 -14.45 -26.80 -1.76
C PRO A 7 -13.41 -26.62 -0.64
N SER A 8 -13.48 -27.45 0.42
CA SER A 8 -12.54 -27.46 1.54
C SER A 8 -11.12 -27.89 1.16
N HIS A 9 -10.96 -28.81 0.21
CA HIS A 9 -9.64 -29.31 -0.18
C HIS A 9 -8.82 -28.27 -0.94
N PHE A 10 -9.43 -27.59 -1.92
CA PHE A 10 -8.78 -26.50 -2.65
C PHE A 10 -8.36 -25.37 -1.71
N LYS A 11 -9.25 -25.00 -0.78
CA LYS A 11 -9.00 -23.95 0.21
C LYS A 11 -7.78 -24.27 1.07
N ASN A 12 -7.64 -25.51 1.52
CA ASN A 12 -6.49 -25.96 2.31
C ASN A 12 -5.19 -25.91 1.49
N GLN A 13 -5.19 -26.40 0.25
CA GLN A 13 -4.01 -26.36 -0.63
C GLN A 13 -3.59 -24.91 -0.93
N ARG A 14 -4.55 -24.04 -1.24
CA ARG A 14 -4.33 -22.60 -1.43
C ARG A 14 -3.65 -21.99 -0.21
N ASN A 15 -4.20 -22.24 0.99
CA ASN A 15 -3.66 -21.66 2.23
C ASN A 15 -2.23 -22.16 2.50
N GLN A 16 -1.95 -23.44 2.26
CA GLN A 16 -0.60 -24.00 2.37
C GLN A 16 0.39 -23.34 1.41
N LEU A 17 -0.01 -23.13 0.15
CA LEU A 17 0.81 -22.42 -0.84
C LEU A 17 1.11 -20.98 -0.37
N ILE A 18 0.11 -20.23 0.11
CA ILE A 18 0.30 -18.86 0.59
C ILE A 18 1.29 -18.80 1.76
N VAL A 19 1.18 -19.74 2.72
CA VAL A 19 2.10 -19.83 3.85
C VAL A 19 3.53 -20.17 3.39
N GLN A 20 3.66 -21.08 2.42
CA GLN A 20 4.96 -21.44 1.87
C GLN A 20 5.59 -20.27 1.10
N LEU A 21 4.80 -19.55 0.29
CA LEU A 21 5.24 -18.33 -0.40
C LEU A 21 5.86 -17.34 0.57
N TYR A 22 5.21 -17.12 1.72
CA TYR A 22 5.74 -16.24 2.77
C TYR A 22 7.05 -16.75 3.38
N ARG A 23 7.12 -18.04 3.75
CA ARG A 23 8.30 -18.62 4.42
C ARG A 23 9.55 -18.60 3.54
N GLU A 24 9.39 -18.83 2.24
CA GLU A 24 10.50 -18.93 1.29
C GLU A 24 10.85 -17.58 0.62
N PHE A 25 10.14 -16.50 0.96
CA PHE A 25 10.34 -15.21 0.32
C PHE A 25 11.63 -14.52 0.81
N ASP A 26 12.51 -14.16 -0.12
CA ASP A 26 13.70 -13.36 0.19
C ASP A 26 13.37 -11.87 0.23
N PHE A 27 12.81 -11.42 1.35
CA PHE A 27 12.43 -10.01 1.57
C PHE A 27 13.60 -9.03 1.33
N ARG A 28 14.80 -9.36 1.81
CA ARG A 28 15.95 -8.44 1.77
C ARG A 28 16.34 -8.07 0.34
N SER A 29 16.20 -8.99 -0.61
CA SER A 29 16.50 -8.74 -2.02
C SER A 29 15.58 -7.71 -2.71
N PHE A 30 14.43 -7.39 -2.10
CA PHE A 30 13.43 -6.48 -2.67
C PHE A 30 13.43 -5.08 -2.07
N LEU A 31 14.16 -4.83 -0.99
CA LEU A 31 14.18 -3.53 -0.30
C LEU A 31 14.62 -2.37 -1.24
N SER A 32 15.62 -2.61 -2.08
CA SER A 32 16.06 -1.64 -3.10
C SER A 32 15.15 -1.54 -4.32
N LYS A 33 14.17 -2.45 -4.44
CA LYS A 33 13.23 -2.59 -5.56
C LYS A 33 11.79 -2.24 -5.18
N ASP A 34 11.56 -1.77 -3.95
CA ASP A 34 10.27 -1.29 -3.47
C ASP A 34 10.41 0.12 -2.87
N PRO A 35 9.38 0.99 -2.96
CA PRO A 35 9.39 2.29 -2.32
C PRO A 35 9.51 2.25 -0.78
N VAL A 36 9.22 1.13 -0.10
CA VAL A 36 9.45 1.00 1.35
C VAL A 36 10.93 1.20 1.72
N GLY A 37 11.86 0.93 0.79
CA GLY A 37 13.29 1.17 1.03
C GLY A 37 13.69 2.63 1.21
N PHE A 38 12.80 3.60 0.98
CA PHE A 38 13.07 4.99 1.35
C PHE A 38 13.06 5.22 2.88
N LEU A 39 12.44 4.33 3.65
CA LEU A 39 12.29 4.47 5.09
C LEU A 39 13.61 4.17 5.82
N ASP A 40 14.43 3.25 5.29
CA ASP A 40 15.72 2.83 5.89
C ASP A 40 16.70 3.98 6.19
N GLY A 41 16.60 5.09 5.46
CA GLY A 41 17.46 6.25 5.64
C GLY A 41 17.11 7.12 6.85
N TYR A 42 16.02 6.82 7.57
CA TYR A 42 15.48 7.69 8.62
C TYR A 42 15.33 6.94 9.95
N GLN A 43 15.78 7.59 11.03
CA GLN A 43 15.69 7.04 12.40
C GLN A 43 14.59 7.70 13.23
N LYS A 44 14.22 8.95 12.92
CA LYS A 44 13.20 9.68 13.67
C LYS A 44 11.82 9.23 13.19
N THR A 45 10.99 8.76 14.11
CA THR A 45 9.59 8.36 13.85
C THR A 45 8.82 9.41 13.05
N ALA A 46 8.98 10.68 13.41
CA ALA A 46 8.31 11.79 12.73
C ALA A 46 8.73 11.90 11.26
N ASP A 47 10.01 11.69 10.92
CA ASP A 47 10.48 11.71 9.53
C ASP A 47 9.97 10.48 8.77
N ILE A 48 9.99 9.30 9.41
CA ILE A 48 9.50 8.04 8.81
C ILE A 48 8.03 8.19 8.38
N GLU A 49 7.16 8.80 9.19
CA GLU A 49 5.75 9.04 8.81
C GLU A 49 5.64 9.87 7.52
N GLY A 50 6.34 11.01 7.46
CA GLY A 50 6.30 11.91 6.31
C GLY A 50 6.87 11.27 5.04
N VAL A 51 8.01 10.59 5.19
CA VAL A 51 8.70 9.86 4.10
C VAL A 51 7.81 8.73 3.57
N ALA A 52 7.21 7.93 4.46
CA ALA A 52 6.33 6.83 4.09
C ALA A 52 5.07 7.34 3.37
N PHE A 53 4.47 8.43 3.85
CA PHE A 53 3.27 8.98 3.22
C PHE A 53 3.57 9.49 1.81
N VAL A 54 4.64 10.29 1.63
CA VAL A 54 5.02 10.79 0.30
C VAL A 54 5.39 9.64 -0.64
N SER A 55 6.15 8.67 -0.15
CA SER A 55 6.62 7.53 -0.96
C SER A 55 5.46 6.67 -1.44
N SER A 56 4.51 6.35 -0.55
CA SER A 56 3.32 5.56 -0.90
C SER A 56 2.35 6.34 -1.79
N ALA A 57 2.13 7.65 -1.55
CA ALA A 57 1.27 8.51 -2.35
C ALA A 57 1.75 8.64 -3.81
N LEU A 58 3.07 8.52 -4.04
CA LEU A 58 3.69 8.59 -5.36
C LEU A 58 3.94 7.22 -6.02
N ALA A 59 3.73 6.11 -5.31
CA ALA A 59 3.93 4.75 -5.81
C ALA A 59 2.89 4.34 -6.89
N PHE A 60 2.93 5.00 -8.05
CA PHE A 60 1.99 4.85 -9.15
C PHE A 60 2.65 4.43 -10.46
N GLY A 61 2.62 3.14 -10.77
CA GLY A 61 3.18 2.60 -12.01
C GLY A 61 4.49 1.86 -11.76
N LYS A 62 5.40 1.93 -12.73
CA LYS A 62 6.72 1.28 -12.65
C LYS A 62 7.64 2.02 -11.67
N ILE A 63 8.35 1.29 -10.82
CA ILE A 63 9.19 1.86 -9.76
C ILE A 63 10.29 2.75 -10.30
N GLU A 64 10.88 2.40 -11.43
CA GLU A 64 11.96 3.17 -12.08
C GLU A 64 11.50 4.57 -12.47
N LEU A 65 10.19 4.79 -12.60
CA LEU A 65 9.61 6.08 -12.97
C LEU A 65 9.29 6.95 -11.76
N PHE A 66 8.74 6.40 -10.66
CA PHE A 66 8.40 7.21 -9.48
C PHE A 66 9.53 7.34 -8.48
N ARG A 67 10.45 6.37 -8.40
CA ARG A 67 11.54 6.38 -7.41
C ARG A 67 12.41 7.64 -7.52
N PRO A 68 12.84 8.11 -8.72
CA PRO A 68 13.59 9.37 -8.84
C PRO A 68 12.78 10.59 -8.40
N VAL A 69 11.45 10.59 -8.62
CA VAL A 69 10.56 11.69 -8.22
C VAL A 69 10.46 11.77 -6.71
N ILE A 70 10.26 10.64 -6.03
CA ILE A 70 10.28 10.56 -4.56
C ILE A 70 11.64 11.04 -4.04
N ALA A 71 12.74 10.50 -4.57
CA ALA A 71 14.09 10.88 -4.13
C ALA A 71 14.33 12.40 -4.22
N LYS A 72 13.95 13.04 -5.34
CA LYS A 72 14.07 14.48 -5.53
C LYS A 72 13.29 15.29 -4.49
N ILE A 73 12.12 14.82 -4.06
CA ILE A 73 11.30 15.49 -3.04
C ILE A 73 11.93 15.29 -1.66
N LEU A 74 12.33 14.06 -1.32
CA LEU A 74 12.93 13.76 -0.02
C LEU A 74 14.27 14.49 0.18
N GLU A 75 15.06 14.66 -0.89
CA GLU A 75 16.32 15.41 -0.87
C GLU A 75 16.14 16.88 -0.42
N MET A 76 14.97 17.48 -0.69
CA MET A 76 14.65 18.84 -0.21
C MET A 76 14.68 18.94 1.32
N GLY A 77 14.37 17.84 2.02
CA GLY A 77 14.42 17.75 3.47
C GLY A 77 15.80 17.53 4.06
N LYS A 78 16.81 17.20 3.25
CA LYS A 78 18.22 16.99 3.68
C LYS A 78 18.34 16.08 4.92
N GLY A 79 17.55 15.01 4.98
CA GLY A 79 17.52 14.07 6.10
C GLY A 79 16.69 14.49 7.32
N ASN A 80 16.01 15.64 7.26
CA ASN A 80 15.06 16.11 8.29
C ASN A 80 13.75 16.53 7.60
N PHE A 81 13.06 15.53 7.04
CA PHE A 81 11.94 15.74 6.12
C PHE A 81 10.72 16.34 6.80
N THR A 82 10.44 15.99 8.05
CA THR A 82 9.33 16.54 8.81
C THR A 82 9.54 18.00 9.17
N GLN A 83 10.79 18.41 9.47
CA GLN A 83 11.09 19.83 9.65
C GLN A 83 10.87 20.61 8.34
N PHE A 84 11.29 20.04 7.20
CA PHE A 84 10.99 20.63 5.88
C PHE A 84 9.49 20.80 5.62
N ILE A 85 8.68 19.78 5.95
CA ILE A 85 7.20 19.88 5.86
C ILE A 85 6.68 21.02 6.73
N LEU A 86 7.11 21.09 8.00
CA LEU A 86 6.63 22.10 8.96
C LEU A 86 7.06 23.52 8.57
N ASP A 87 8.26 23.69 8.01
CA ASP A 87 8.79 25.00 7.60
C ASP A 87 8.27 25.45 6.23
N PHE A 88 7.71 24.53 5.44
CA PHE A 88 7.26 24.80 4.08
C PHE A 88 6.39 26.06 3.98
N ASN A 89 6.85 27.03 3.20
CA ASN A 89 6.18 28.29 2.93
C ASN A 89 5.82 28.36 1.43
N PRO A 90 4.54 28.24 1.06
CA PRO A 90 4.09 28.30 -0.34
C PRO A 90 4.63 29.47 -1.14
N SER A 91 4.82 30.64 -0.53
CA SER A 91 5.31 31.84 -1.22
C SER A 91 6.79 31.76 -1.59
N LYS A 92 7.59 30.94 -0.90
CA LYS A 92 9.04 30.78 -1.12
C LYS A 92 9.39 29.42 -1.73
N ASP A 93 8.72 28.36 -1.29
CA ASP A 93 9.20 27.00 -1.50
C ASP A 93 8.47 26.28 -2.64
N LYS A 94 7.33 26.81 -3.12
CA LYS A 94 6.60 26.19 -4.25
C LYS A 94 7.47 26.04 -5.50
N GLN A 95 8.43 26.96 -5.70
CA GLN A 95 9.35 26.96 -6.83
C GLN A 95 10.30 25.75 -6.85
N LEU A 96 10.54 25.11 -5.70
CA LEU A 96 11.34 23.87 -5.62
C LEU A 96 10.73 22.73 -6.43
N PHE A 97 9.40 22.79 -6.65
CA PHE A 97 8.65 21.76 -7.35
C PHE A 97 8.40 22.08 -8.83
N LYS A 98 8.75 23.29 -9.30
CA LYS A 98 8.37 23.81 -10.63
C LYS A 98 8.73 22.85 -11.77
N GLU A 99 9.91 22.24 -11.70
CA GLU A 99 10.45 21.33 -12.72
C GLU A 99 10.19 19.85 -12.39
N ILE A 100 9.16 19.55 -11.59
CA ILE A 100 8.75 18.18 -11.26
C ILE A 100 7.40 17.92 -11.89
N TYR A 101 7.36 16.88 -12.73
CA TYR A 101 6.15 16.37 -13.33
C TYR A 101 6.16 14.85 -13.26
N TYR A 102 5.05 14.26 -12.81
CA TYR A 102 4.92 12.82 -12.78
C TYR A 102 3.50 12.36 -13.10
N ARG A 103 3.32 11.80 -14.31
CA ARG A 103 2.06 11.26 -14.84
C ARG A 103 0.91 12.26 -14.89
N ILE A 104 0.25 12.48 -13.76
CA ILE A 104 -0.90 13.39 -13.64
C ILE A 104 -0.61 14.53 -12.67
N TRP A 105 0.49 14.46 -11.92
CA TRP A 105 0.83 15.40 -10.88
C TRP A 105 1.82 16.43 -11.40
N THR A 106 1.48 17.69 -11.20
CA THR A 106 2.35 18.84 -11.46
C THR A 106 3.19 19.16 -10.24
N GLY A 107 4.16 20.07 -10.41
CA GLY A 107 4.90 20.65 -9.30
C GLY A 107 4.01 21.30 -8.26
N GLU A 108 2.94 21.98 -8.68
CA GLU A 108 1.97 22.59 -7.77
C GLU A 108 1.20 21.53 -6.96
N ASP A 109 0.84 20.40 -7.57
CA ASP A 109 0.21 19.30 -6.84
C ASP A 109 1.13 18.72 -5.76
N LEU A 110 2.43 18.59 -6.05
CA LEU A 110 3.43 18.12 -5.07
C LEU A 110 3.69 19.15 -3.97
N ALA A 111 3.72 20.44 -4.30
CA ALA A 111 3.79 21.51 -3.31
C ALA A 111 2.55 21.52 -2.40
N CYS A 112 1.37 21.26 -2.98
CA CYS A 112 0.11 21.13 -2.25
C CYS A 112 0.09 19.89 -1.34
N LEU A 113 0.67 18.76 -1.78
CA LEU A 113 0.89 17.55 -0.96
C LEU A 113 1.68 17.88 0.32
N ILE A 114 2.78 18.66 0.21
CA ILE A 114 3.54 19.11 1.39
C ILE A 114 2.72 20.05 2.28
N MET A 115 1.97 20.99 1.69
CA MET A 115 1.10 21.90 2.45
C MET A 115 -0.02 21.16 3.21
N ALA A 116 -0.56 20.09 2.63
CA ALA A 116 -1.56 19.24 3.27
C ALA A 116 -0.96 18.49 4.46
N LEU A 117 0.21 17.88 4.29
CA LEU A 117 0.96 17.23 5.38
C LEU A 117 1.26 18.23 6.50
N LYS A 118 1.77 19.43 6.18
CA LYS A 118 2.00 20.50 7.15
C LYS A 118 0.74 20.81 7.96
N THR A 119 -0.39 20.95 7.27
CA THR A 119 -1.67 21.26 7.92
C THR A 119 -2.07 20.15 8.91
N ILE A 120 -1.92 18.88 8.52
CA ILE A 120 -2.24 17.75 9.38
C ILE A 120 -1.31 17.72 10.59
N LEU A 121 0.01 17.84 10.38
CA LEU A 121 1.00 17.83 11.47
C LEU A 121 0.76 18.96 12.47
N ILE A 122 0.43 20.17 12.01
CA ILE A 122 0.11 21.30 12.91
C ILE A 122 -1.16 21.04 13.73
N ARG A 123 -2.19 20.43 13.14
CA ARG A 123 -3.49 20.24 13.80
C ARG A 123 -3.55 19.01 14.70
N HIS A 124 -2.85 17.95 14.32
CA HIS A 124 -2.97 16.62 14.95
C HIS A 124 -1.66 16.16 15.61
N GLY A 125 -0.53 16.83 15.37
CA GLY A 125 0.79 16.48 15.89
C GLY A 125 1.50 15.38 15.09
N SER A 126 0.77 14.38 14.59
CA SER A 126 1.29 13.29 13.75
C SER A 126 0.23 12.77 12.78
N LEU A 127 0.63 11.94 11.83
CA LEU A 127 -0.32 11.23 10.96
C LEU A 127 -1.04 10.12 11.75
N GLU A 128 -0.35 9.44 12.68
CA GLU A 128 -0.93 8.45 13.59
C GLU A 128 -2.07 9.03 14.43
N ASN A 129 -1.85 10.21 15.03
CA ASN A 129 -2.86 10.86 15.88
C ASN A 129 -4.14 11.20 15.11
N LEU A 130 -4.02 11.56 13.83
CA LEU A 130 -5.19 11.76 12.98
C LEU A 130 -5.94 10.43 12.77
N PHE A 131 -5.24 9.30 12.58
CA PHE A 131 -5.88 7.99 12.51
C PHE A 131 -6.55 7.61 13.82
N LEU A 132 -5.84 7.70 14.95
CA LEU A 132 -6.35 7.33 16.27
C LEU A 132 -7.55 8.18 16.70
N LYS A 133 -7.66 9.43 16.23
CA LYS A 133 -8.85 10.26 16.45
C LYS A 133 -10.13 9.62 15.89
N TYR A 134 -10.02 8.83 14.83
CA TYR A 134 -11.15 8.21 14.12
C TYR A 134 -11.15 6.68 14.16
N ASP A 135 -10.13 6.05 14.74
CA ASP A 135 -10.14 4.62 15.02
C ASP A 135 -10.94 4.36 16.31
N SER A 136 -11.96 3.53 16.20
CA SER A 136 -12.74 3.07 17.35
C SER A 136 -12.40 1.60 17.63
N PRO A 137 -12.29 1.18 18.91
CA PRO A 137 -12.14 -0.23 19.25
C PRO A 137 -13.26 -1.14 18.71
N SER A 138 -14.44 -0.58 18.41
CA SER A 138 -15.56 -1.34 17.85
C SER A 138 -15.45 -1.61 16.34
N GLU A 139 -14.56 -0.90 15.64
CA GLU A 139 -14.39 -1.05 14.20
C GLU A 139 -13.51 -2.27 13.88
N GLU A 140 -13.97 -3.08 12.93
CA GLU A 140 -13.26 -4.30 12.52
C GLU A 140 -11.95 -4.01 11.76
N ASN A 141 -11.88 -2.83 11.13
CA ASN A 141 -10.76 -2.40 10.29
C ASN A 141 -10.70 -0.87 10.20
N LEU A 142 -9.68 -0.34 9.51
CA LEU A 142 -9.43 1.10 9.43
C LEU A 142 -10.28 1.86 8.39
N GLU A 143 -11.35 1.28 7.83
CA GLU A 143 -12.17 1.90 6.78
C GLU A 143 -12.68 3.30 7.18
N GLN A 144 -13.29 3.42 8.36
CA GLN A 144 -13.84 4.71 8.82
C GLN A 144 -12.74 5.73 9.08
N ALA A 145 -11.63 5.33 9.71
CA ALA A 145 -10.49 6.20 9.94
C ALA A 145 -9.90 6.71 8.62
N MET A 146 -9.78 5.86 7.60
CA MET A 146 -9.32 6.25 6.26
C MET A 146 -10.28 7.23 5.55
N ILE A 147 -11.60 7.05 5.72
CA ILE A 147 -12.60 7.98 5.18
C ILE A 147 -12.42 9.36 5.81
N HIS A 148 -12.37 9.43 7.14
CA HIS A 148 -12.22 10.71 7.84
C HIS A 148 -10.86 11.37 7.63
N PHE A 149 -9.78 10.58 7.54
CA PHE A 149 -8.48 11.11 7.14
C PHE A 149 -8.57 11.76 5.76
N SER A 150 -9.22 11.11 4.79
CA SER A 150 -9.41 11.67 3.44
C SER A 150 -10.25 12.95 3.44
N GLU A 151 -11.18 13.09 4.38
CA GLU A 151 -11.95 14.32 4.58
C GLU A 151 -11.09 15.43 5.20
N GLU A 152 -10.26 15.13 6.21
CA GLU A 152 -9.31 16.08 6.81
C GLU A 152 -8.21 16.52 5.81
N TRP A 153 -7.79 15.62 4.91
CA TRP A 153 -6.77 15.86 3.88
C TRP A 153 -7.07 17.07 3.00
N ILE A 154 -8.35 17.40 2.79
CA ILE A 154 -8.80 18.53 1.97
C ILE A 154 -9.31 19.73 2.80
N LYS A 155 -9.13 19.73 4.13
CA LYS A 155 -9.61 20.82 5.00
C LYS A 155 -8.60 21.96 5.14
N PHE A 156 -8.15 22.53 4.03
CA PHE A 156 -7.33 23.76 4.03
C PHE A 156 -7.57 24.58 2.76
N ASN A 157 -7.14 25.84 2.77
CA ASN A 157 -7.21 26.71 1.58
C ASN A 157 -5.95 26.53 0.72
N PRO A 158 -6.04 25.99 -0.51
CA PRO A 158 -4.89 25.77 -1.38
C PRO A 158 -4.55 26.99 -2.27
N GLU A 159 -5.21 28.13 -2.11
CA GLU A 159 -5.04 29.35 -2.92
C GLU A 159 -3.59 29.84 -2.98
N LYS A 160 -2.82 29.67 -1.90
CA LYS A 160 -1.39 30.03 -1.91
C LYS A 160 -0.55 29.18 -2.86
N ILE A 161 -1.05 28.01 -3.25
CA ILE A 161 -0.42 27.11 -4.21
C ILE A 161 -1.01 27.33 -5.60
N TYR A 162 -2.33 27.23 -5.74
CA TYR A 162 -3.01 27.23 -7.06
C TYR A 162 -3.51 28.60 -7.54
N GLY A 163 -3.42 29.65 -6.72
CA GLY A 163 -4.01 30.96 -6.99
C GLY A 163 -5.54 31.02 -6.87
N VAL A 164 -6.19 29.88 -6.57
CA VAL A 164 -7.64 29.76 -6.37
C VAL A 164 -7.93 28.84 -5.19
N ASN A 165 -9.03 29.08 -4.47
CA ASN A 165 -9.49 28.21 -3.38
C ASN A 165 -10.21 26.95 -3.90
N GLN A 166 -9.49 26.16 -4.71
CA GLN A 166 -10.00 24.92 -5.29
C GLN A 166 -8.87 23.91 -5.49
N PHE A 167 -9.10 22.67 -5.05
CA PHE A 167 -8.18 21.57 -5.29
C PHE A 167 -8.28 21.03 -6.72
N THR A 168 -7.13 20.77 -7.32
CA THR A 168 -7.03 20.09 -8.62
C THR A 168 -7.48 18.63 -8.52
N ARG A 169 -7.77 18.03 -9.68
CA ARG A 169 -8.00 16.58 -9.78
C ARG A 169 -6.74 15.78 -9.43
N GLY A 170 -5.57 16.29 -9.80
CA GLY A 170 -4.27 15.67 -9.51
C GLY A 170 -4.04 15.53 -8.00
N PHE A 171 -4.23 16.60 -7.24
CA PHE A 171 -4.10 16.59 -5.79
C PHE A 171 -5.05 15.61 -5.11
N LYS A 172 -6.34 15.62 -5.49
CA LYS A 172 -7.32 14.66 -4.95
C LYS A 172 -6.97 13.21 -5.27
N TYR A 173 -6.13 12.96 -6.28
CA TYR A 173 -5.70 11.62 -6.62
C TYR A 173 -4.63 11.06 -5.68
N PHE A 174 -3.87 11.88 -4.94
CA PHE A 174 -2.89 11.37 -3.98
C PHE A 174 -3.54 10.43 -2.97
N LEU A 175 -4.69 10.85 -2.44
CA LEU A 175 -5.39 10.15 -1.37
C LEU A 175 -6.84 9.83 -1.75
N PRO A 176 -7.08 8.70 -2.45
CA PRO A 176 -8.43 8.22 -2.70
C PRO A 176 -9.09 7.75 -1.38
N SER A 177 -10.42 7.84 -1.31
CA SER A 177 -11.21 7.41 -0.15
C SER A 177 -11.93 6.07 -0.41
N PRO A 178 -11.99 5.17 0.59
CA PRO A 178 -12.81 3.96 0.53
C PRO A 178 -14.28 4.22 0.15
N LYS A 179 -14.85 5.33 0.64
CA LYS A 179 -16.21 5.79 0.37
C LYS A 179 -16.51 5.92 -1.13
N ASN A 180 -15.50 6.20 -1.95
CA ASN A 180 -15.61 6.35 -3.40
C ASN A 180 -15.41 5.02 -4.17
N GLY A 181 -15.30 3.89 -3.47
CA GLY A 181 -15.15 2.56 -4.06
C GLY A 181 -13.73 2.22 -4.56
N SER A 182 -12.77 3.14 -4.46
CA SER A 182 -11.37 2.91 -4.83
C SER A 182 -10.76 1.78 -3.98
N ALA A 183 -9.88 0.98 -4.58
CA ALA A 183 -9.10 -0.02 -3.84
C ALA A 183 -8.14 0.62 -2.82
N CYS A 184 -7.91 1.93 -2.90
CA CYS A 184 -7.08 2.70 -1.97
C CYS A 184 -5.66 2.16 -1.78
N LYS A 185 -5.13 1.43 -2.78
CA LYS A 185 -3.82 0.75 -2.77
C LYS A 185 -2.73 1.55 -2.09
N ARG A 186 -2.51 2.81 -2.50
CA ARG A 186 -1.44 3.67 -1.96
C ARG A 186 -1.64 3.99 -0.47
N PHE A 187 -2.88 4.19 -0.06
CA PHE A 187 -3.20 4.47 1.33
C PHE A 187 -3.10 3.21 2.20
N CYS A 188 -3.56 2.07 1.69
CA CYS A 188 -3.36 0.77 2.34
C CYS A 188 -1.87 0.41 2.47
N LEU A 189 -1.06 0.72 1.46
CA LEU A 189 0.39 0.50 1.46
C LEU A 189 1.09 1.34 2.54
N PHE A 190 0.73 2.63 2.64
CA PHE A 190 1.19 3.49 3.73
C PHE A 190 0.90 2.87 5.10
N LEU A 191 -0.37 2.48 5.33
CA LEU A 191 -0.80 1.90 6.60
C LEU A 191 -0.08 0.60 6.93
N ARG A 192 0.13 -0.26 5.91
CA ARG A 192 0.91 -1.49 6.06
C ARG A 192 2.30 -1.20 6.62
N TRP A 193 3.00 -0.22 6.03
CA TRP A 193 4.35 0.16 6.43
C TRP A 193 4.42 0.74 7.85
N MET A 194 3.41 1.49 8.27
CA MET A 194 3.41 2.14 9.58
C MET A 194 3.04 1.18 10.71
N VAL A 195 2.13 0.24 10.47
CA VAL A 195 1.53 -0.60 11.52
C VAL A 195 2.24 -1.95 11.68
N ARG A 196 2.67 -2.60 10.60
CA ARG A 196 3.38 -3.89 10.69
C ARG A 196 4.83 -3.71 11.04
N LYS A 197 5.35 -4.57 11.93
CA LYS A 197 6.71 -4.51 12.49
C LYS A 197 7.73 -5.45 11.85
N GLU A 198 7.26 -6.41 11.05
CA GLU A 198 8.08 -7.49 10.54
C GLU A 198 8.42 -7.30 9.05
N ASP A 199 9.36 -8.11 8.58
CA ASP A 199 9.82 -8.17 7.19
C ASP A 199 10.52 -6.88 6.70
N LEU A 200 9.82 -6.01 5.98
CA LEU A 200 10.32 -4.75 5.41
C LEU A 200 9.55 -3.52 5.92
N ASP A 201 8.51 -3.73 6.72
CA ASP A 201 7.65 -2.66 7.21
C ASP A 201 8.27 -2.01 8.48
N SER A 202 7.99 -0.73 8.74
CA SER A 202 8.67 0.04 9.79
C SER A 202 8.03 -0.14 11.18
N GLY A 203 6.71 -0.35 11.25
CA GLY A 203 6.02 -0.71 12.48
C GLY A 203 6.06 0.33 13.60
N ILE A 204 6.26 1.60 13.25
CA ILE A 204 6.37 2.70 14.20
C ILE A 204 5.03 3.06 14.87
N TRP A 205 3.89 2.68 14.28
CA TRP A 205 2.58 2.86 14.86
C TRP A 205 2.20 1.64 15.68
N THR A 206 2.26 1.76 17.00
CA THR A 206 2.05 0.64 17.92
C THR A 206 0.66 0.62 18.53
N ALA A 207 -0.14 1.67 18.34
CA ALA A 207 -1.49 1.77 18.90
C ALA A 207 -2.56 1.11 18.00
N ILE A 208 -2.19 0.71 16.78
CA ILE A 208 -3.08 0.08 15.80
C ILE A 208 -2.63 -1.36 15.59
N GLU A 209 -3.57 -2.30 15.61
CA GLU A 209 -3.28 -3.71 15.40
C GLU A 209 -3.19 -4.07 13.90
N PRO A 210 -2.22 -4.90 13.47
CA PRO A 210 -2.11 -5.34 12.07
C PRO A 210 -3.37 -6.03 11.53
N SER A 211 -4.15 -6.67 12.39
CA SER A 211 -5.43 -7.31 12.06
C SER A 211 -6.50 -6.35 11.53
N LYS A 212 -6.37 -5.04 11.77
CA LYS A 212 -7.27 -3.99 11.27
C LYS A 212 -6.90 -3.50 9.85
N LEU A 213 -5.74 -3.90 9.33
CA LEU A 213 -5.27 -3.44 8.03
C LEU A 213 -6.04 -4.10 6.86
N ILE A 214 -6.05 -3.42 5.71
CA ILE A 214 -6.66 -3.89 4.46
C ILE A 214 -5.57 -3.99 3.39
N ILE A 215 -5.55 -5.09 2.63
CA ILE A 215 -4.50 -5.37 1.65
C ILE A 215 -4.45 -4.30 0.52
N PRO A 216 -3.27 -3.80 0.13
CA PRO A 216 -3.11 -2.87 -0.99
C PRO A 216 -3.28 -3.58 -2.34
N VAL A 217 -4.51 -3.61 -2.87
CA VAL A 217 -4.79 -4.26 -4.16
C VAL A 217 -4.25 -3.46 -5.34
N ASP A 218 -3.21 -3.96 -5.99
CA ASP A 218 -2.75 -3.53 -7.30
C ASP A 218 -3.08 -4.56 -8.41
N THR A 219 -2.48 -4.41 -9.60
CA THR A 219 -2.72 -5.33 -10.72
C THR A 219 -2.15 -6.73 -10.48
N HIS A 220 -1.07 -6.87 -9.71
CA HIS A 220 -0.47 -8.15 -9.38
C HIS A 220 -1.31 -8.87 -8.33
N ILE A 221 -1.62 -8.20 -7.22
CA ILE A 221 -2.52 -8.72 -6.17
C ILE A 221 -3.88 -9.08 -6.77
N PHE A 222 -4.44 -8.24 -7.65
CA PHE A 222 -5.69 -8.56 -8.36
C PHE A 222 -5.59 -9.90 -9.10
N ARG A 223 -4.55 -10.10 -9.92
CA ARG A 223 -4.37 -11.33 -10.70
C ARG A 223 -4.17 -12.55 -9.81
N VAL A 224 -3.30 -12.43 -8.81
CA VAL A 224 -2.97 -13.53 -7.90
C VAL A 224 -4.17 -13.90 -7.03
N ALA A 225 -4.87 -12.92 -6.48
CA ALA A 225 -6.06 -13.15 -5.66
C ALA A 225 -7.19 -13.83 -6.46
N ARG A 226 -7.35 -13.48 -7.74
CA ARG A 226 -8.31 -14.15 -8.64
C ARG A 226 -7.93 -15.61 -8.89
N PHE A 227 -6.66 -15.87 -9.21
CA PHE A 227 -6.14 -17.22 -9.45
C PHE A 227 -6.28 -18.11 -8.21
N LEU A 228 -5.88 -17.58 -7.04
CA LEU A 228 -6.00 -18.27 -5.76
C LEU A 228 -7.43 -18.31 -5.22
N LYS A 229 -8.41 -17.69 -5.87
CA LYS A 229 -9.80 -17.57 -5.37
C LYS A 229 -9.86 -16.97 -3.96
N LEU A 230 -9.04 -15.95 -3.70
CA LEU A 230 -9.19 -15.06 -2.53
C LEU A 230 -10.31 -14.03 -2.74
N THR A 231 -10.78 -13.87 -3.99
CA THR A 231 -11.95 -13.04 -4.32
C THR A 231 -12.71 -13.61 -5.51
N SER A 232 -14.03 -13.48 -5.46
CA SER A 232 -14.93 -13.78 -6.58
C SER A 232 -15.16 -12.60 -7.52
N LEU A 233 -14.77 -11.39 -7.12
CA LEU A 233 -15.03 -10.14 -7.83
C LEU A 233 -14.18 -10.01 -9.08
N LYS A 234 -14.69 -9.25 -10.07
CA LYS A 234 -14.04 -9.05 -11.37
C LYS A 234 -13.40 -7.67 -11.53
N THR A 235 -13.63 -6.75 -10.59
CA THR A 235 -13.16 -5.37 -10.64
C THR A 235 -12.44 -5.04 -9.35
N ALA A 236 -11.24 -4.48 -9.47
CA ALA A 236 -10.49 -3.97 -8.32
C ALA A 236 -11.24 -2.78 -7.70
N GLY A 237 -11.36 -2.79 -6.38
CA GLY A 237 -12.06 -1.77 -5.61
C GLY A 237 -12.05 -2.10 -4.13
N TRP A 238 -12.60 -1.22 -3.30
CA TRP A 238 -12.58 -1.39 -1.84
C TRP A 238 -13.18 -2.73 -1.39
N ARG A 239 -14.29 -3.15 -2.00
CA ARG A 239 -14.95 -4.44 -1.70
C ARG A 239 -14.02 -5.64 -1.94
N MET A 240 -13.24 -5.60 -3.01
CA MET A 240 -12.26 -6.65 -3.31
C MET A 240 -11.13 -6.66 -2.29
N ALA A 241 -10.60 -5.50 -1.91
CA ALA A 241 -9.57 -5.42 -0.89
C ALA A 241 -10.04 -6.03 0.44
N LYS A 242 -11.28 -5.75 0.85
CA LYS A 242 -11.89 -6.38 2.03
C LYS A 242 -12.08 -7.89 1.91
N GLU A 243 -12.60 -8.38 0.78
CA GLU A 243 -12.83 -9.83 0.57
C GLU A 243 -11.52 -10.62 0.58
N ILE A 244 -10.47 -10.09 -0.07
CA ILE A 244 -9.14 -10.70 -0.06
C ILE A 244 -8.59 -10.72 1.38
N THR A 245 -8.65 -9.59 2.08
CA THR A 245 -8.18 -9.48 3.46
C THR A 245 -8.89 -10.47 4.37
N GLN A 246 -10.21 -10.62 4.24
CA GLN A 246 -10.98 -11.57 5.04
C GLN A 246 -10.56 -13.03 4.78
N ASN A 247 -10.28 -13.39 3.53
CA ASN A 247 -9.75 -14.73 3.21
C ASN A 247 -8.34 -14.95 3.78
N LEU A 248 -7.51 -13.90 3.85
CA LEU A 248 -6.18 -13.98 4.46
C LEU A 248 -6.25 -14.07 5.99
N LYS A 249 -7.25 -13.45 6.63
CA LYS A 249 -7.53 -13.60 8.08
C LYS A 249 -7.84 -15.05 8.49
N GLU A 250 -8.33 -15.87 7.55
CA GLU A 250 -8.52 -17.31 7.80
C GLU A 250 -7.19 -18.10 7.87
N ILE A 251 -6.09 -17.51 7.38
CA ILE A 251 -4.74 -18.09 7.41
C ILE A 251 -3.98 -17.53 8.62
N ASP A 252 -3.99 -16.22 8.78
CA ASP A 252 -3.45 -15.52 9.95
C ASP A 252 -4.37 -14.37 10.36
N PRO A 253 -5.17 -14.52 11.43
CA PRO A 253 -6.09 -13.48 11.89
C PRO A 253 -5.38 -12.32 12.60
N ALA A 254 -4.18 -12.54 13.15
CA ALA A 254 -3.42 -11.51 13.85
C ALA A 254 -2.73 -10.57 12.87
N ASP A 255 -2.22 -11.12 11.76
CA ASP A 255 -1.50 -10.36 10.75
C ASP A 255 -1.77 -10.85 9.31
N PRO A 256 -2.96 -10.56 8.77
CA PRO A 256 -3.37 -11.05 7.45
C PRO A 256 -2.56 -10.44 6.30
N LEU A 257 -1.86 -9.32 6.52
CA LEU A 257 -1.13 -8.61 5.47
C LEU A 257 0.30 -9.13 5.27
N LYS A 258 0.76 -10.12 6.03
CA LYS A 258 2.15 -10.64 5.87
C LYS A 258 2.37 -11.33 4.55
N PHE A 259 1.27 -11.78 3.97
CA PHE A 259 1.24 -12.41 2.67
C PHE A 259 1.26 -11.39 1.51
N ASP A 260 1.07 -10.09 1.76
CA ASP A 260 0.95 -9.09 0.70
C ASP A 260 2.20 -8.99 -0.17
N PHE A 261 3.38 -8.85 0.44
CA PHE A 261 4.65 -8.74 -0.30
C PHE A 261 4.93 -9.98 -1.17
N PRO A 262 4.90 -11.21 -0.62
CA PRO A 262 5.08 -12.42 -1.41
C PRO A 262 4.03 -12.57 -2.51
N LEU A 263 2.75 -12.27 -2.23
CA LEU A 263 1.69 -12.37 -3.24
C LEU A 263 1.84 -11.34 -4.35
N CYS A 264 2.30 -10.13 -4.05
CA CYS A 264 2.53 -9.07 -5.04
C CYS A 264 3.65 -9.44 -6.03
N HIS A 265 4.68 -10.14 -5.54
CA HIS A 265 5.84 -10.56 -6.35
C HIS A 265 5.69 -11.98 -6.91
N PHE A 266 4.58 -12.66 -6.60
CA PHE A 266 4.32 -14.00 -7.10
C PHE A 266 3.92 -13.99 -8.58
N SER A 267 4.77 -14.55 -9.41
CA SER A 267 4.53 -14.69 -10.85
C SER A 267 3.78 -15.96 -11.20
N ILE A 268 2.54 -15.80 -11.65
CA ILE A 268 1.73 -16.89 -12.21
C ILE A 268 1.93 -16.94 -13.73
N PRO A 269 2.37 -18.10 -14.29
CA PRO A 269 2.42 -18.30 -15.73
C PRO A 269 1.08 -18.02 -16.40
N ARG A 270 1.07 -17.37 -17.57
CA ARG A 270 -0.18 -17.03 -18.27
C ARG A 270 -1.06 -18.26 -18.55
N THR A 271 -0.45 -19.41 -18.84
CA THR A 271 -1.12 -20.69 -19.06
C THR A 271 -1.96 -21.16 -17.88
N GLU A 272 -1.63 -20.75 -16.65
CA GLU A 272 -2.34 -21.15 -15.44
C GLU A 272 -3.51 -20.21 -15.11
N LEU A 273 -3.49 -18.96 -15.59
CA LEU A 273 -4.54 -17.97 -15.31
C LEU A 273 -5.87 -18.29 -16.01
N GLU A 274 -5.83 -19.02 -17.11
CA GLU A 274 -7.00 -19.36 -17.94
C GLU A 274 -7.58 -20.73 -17.61
N SER A 275 -6.97 -21.45 -16.66
CA SER A 275 -7.31 -22.83 -16.34
C SER A 275 -8.66 -22.98 -15.61
N CYS A 276 -9.35 -24.08 -15.86
CA CYS A 276 -10.60 -24.41 -15.19
C CYS A 276 -10.37 -24.92 -13.75
N HIS A 277 -11.42 -25.10 -12.95
CA HIS A 277 -11.27 -25.36 -11.51
C HIS A 277 -10.44 -26.61 -11.17
N CYS A 278 -10.57 -27.71 -11.93
CA CYS A 278 -9.77 -28.92 -11.67
C CYS A 278 -8.29 -28.69 -11.98
N GLU A 279 -7.99 -28.04 -13.10
CA GLU A 279 -6.63 -27.68 -13.51
C GLU A 279 -5.96 -26.69 -12.54
N GLN A 280 -6.72 -25.79 -11.92
CA GLN A 280 -6.20 -24.86 -10.91
C GLN A 280 -5.71 -25.56 -9.63
N SER A 281 -6.39 -26.63 -9.18
CA SER A 281 -5.96 -27.40 -8.00
C SER A 281 -4.64 -28.13 -8.29
N GLU A 282 -4.49 -28.65 -9.50
CA GLU A 282 -3.24 -29.26 -9.97
C GLU A 282 -2.14 -28.22 -10.17
N ALA A 283 -2.46 -27.03 -10.71
CA ALA A 283 -1.52 -25.91 -10.83
C ALA A 283 -0.98 -25.48 -9.45
N ILE A 284 -1.85 -25.28 -8.45
CA ILE A 284 -1.43 -24.96 -7.07
C ILE A 284 -0.51 -26.03 -6.51
N SER A 285 -0.81 -27.31 -6.73
CA SER A 285 0.03 -28.42 -6.26
C SER A 285 1.41 -28.39 -6.93
N ARG A 286 1.47 -28.18 -8.26
CA ARG A 286 2.73 -28.04 -8.99
C ARG A 286 3.55 -26.83 -8.53
N LEU A 287 2.90 -25.70 -8.25
CA LEU A 287 3.55 -24.50 -7.74
C LEU A 287 4.13 -24.73 -6.35
N TYR A 288 3.38 -25.41 -5.46
CA TYR A 288 3.84 -25.79 -4.13
C TYR A 288 5.13 -26.61 -4.19
N ASP A 289 5.16 -27.67 -5.01
CA ASP A 289 6.33 -28.54 -5.19
C ASP A 289 7.50 -27.79 -5.83
N LYS A 290 7.22 -26.88 -6.76
CA LYS A 290 8.25 -26.05 -7.41
C LYS A 290 8.90 -25.09 -6.44
N ILE A 291 8.14 -24.45 -5.56
CA ILE A 291 8.67 -23.54 -4.54
C ILE A 291 9.49 -24.32 -3.51
N ALA A 292 9.05 -25.53 -3.13
CA ALA A 292 9.78 -26.38 -2.18
C ALA A 292 11.15 -26.82 -2.70
N THR A 293 11.28 -26.98 -4.02
CA THR A 293 12.51 -27.45 -4.66
C THR A 293 13.40 -26.31 -5.17
N HIS A 294 12.82 -25.17 -5.54
CA HIS A 294 13.52 -24.02 -6.13
C HIS A 294 12.94 -22.68 -5.63
N PRO A 295 13.32 -22.22 -4.42
CA PRO A 295 12.79 -20.99 -3.82
C PRO A 295 13.02 -19.72 -4.67
N SER A 296 14.08 -19.70 -5.49
CA SER A 296 14.43 -18.58 -6.38
C SER A 296 13.41 -18.29 -7.50
N VAL A 297 12.41 -19.16 -7.70
CA VAL A 297 11.33 -18.99 -8.68
C VAL A 297 10.41 -17.81 -8.34
N LEU A 298 10.45 -17.32 -7.10
CA LEU A 298 9.65 -16.18 -6.63
C LEU A 298 10.10 -14.81 -7.17
N ALA A 299 11.23 -14.73 -7.86
CA ALA A 299 11.91 -13.45 -8.16
C ALA A 299 11.93 -13.03 -9.64
N MET A 300 10.99 -13.50 -10.47
CA MET A 300 10.93 -13.09 -11.89
C MET A 300 9.61 -12.42 -12.24
N THR A 301 9.57 -11.09 -12.08
CA THR A 301 8.94 -10.12 -13.00
C THR A 301 9.53 -8.74 -12.76
#